data_AF-A0A4Y2NPY8-F1
#
_entry.id   AF-A0A4Y2NPY8-F1
#
_cell.length_a   1.000
_cell.length_b   1.000
_cell.length_c   1.000
_cell.angle_alpha   90.00
_cell.angle_beta   90.00
_cell.angle_gamma   90.00
#
_symmetry.space_group_name_H-M   'P 1'
#
loop_
_entity.id
_entity.type
_entity.pdbx_description
1 polymer ?
#
loop_
_entity_poly.entity_id
_entity_poly.type
_entity_poly.pdbx_seq_one_letter_code
_entity_poly.pdbx_strand_id
1 'polypeptide(L)'
;MNHGVLYRYSPDSESEEAQLVVPAQEREQILRDHHDAPTAGHYGAEDAFNRISNRYYWTGMRKFITDYVKNCPECNRFKARNQKPAGLLQTPVSS
;
A
#
# COMPACT_ATOMS: atom_id res chain seq x y z
N MET A 1 -28.82 -0.19 10.38
CA MET A 1 -28.91 -1.47 9.65
C MET A 1 -27.61 -2.21 9.90
N ASN A 2 -27.67 -3.26 10.70
CA ASN A 2 -26.57 -4.19 10.98
C ASN A 2 -26.23 -4.95 9.69
N HIS A 3 -25.37 -4.37 8.84
CA HIS A 3 -24.82 -5.06 7.67
C HIS A 3 -24.18 -6.36 8.15
N GLY A 4 -24.60 -7.50 7.59
CA GLY A 4 -24.08 -8.81 7.93
C GLY A 4 -22.58 -8.88 7.62
N VAL A 5 -21.78 -8.50 8.62
CA VAL A 5 -20.33 -8.47 8.52
C VAL A 5 -19.81 -9.89 8.41
N LEU A 6 -19.02 -10.15 7.37
CA LEU A 6 -18.37 -11.44 7.17
C LEU A 6 -16.94 -11.39 7.70
N TYR A 7 -16.53 -12.45 8.38
CA TYR A 7 -15.17 -12.64 8.87
C TYR A 7 -14.54 -13.87 8.24
N ARG A 8 -13.23 -13.82 8.01
CA ARG A 8 -12.41 -14.94 7.50
C ARG A 8 -11.36 -15.31 8.53
N TYR A 9 -11.25 -16.61 8.79
CA TYR A 9 -10.14 -17.19 9.55
C TYR A 9 -9.20 -17.88 8.57
N SER A 10 -7.92 -17.51 8.60
CA SER A 10 -6.89 -18.11 7.75
C SER A 10 -6.09 -19.10 8.59
N PRO A 11 -6.14 -20.42 8.32
CA PRO A 11 -5.44 -21.44 9.12
C PRO A 11 -3.91 -21.37 9.01
N ASP A 12 -3.40 -20.57 8.07
CA ASP A 12 -1.99 -20.36 7.75
C ASP A 12 -1.37 -19.17 8.51
N SER A 13 -2.19 -18.34 9.16
CA SER A 13 -1.70 -17.23 9.96
C SER A 13 -1.44 -17.71 11.39
N GLU A 14 -0.25 -17.46 11.94
CA GLU A 14 0.07 -17.69 13.36
C GLU A 14 -0.86 -16.91 14.31
N SER A 15 -1.58 -15.91 13.79
CA SER A 15 -2.56 -15.12 14.51
C SER A 15 -3.97 -15.74 14.39
N GLU A 16 -4.63 -16.03 15.52
CA GLU A 16 -6.06 -16.42 15.62
C GLU A 16 -7.02 -15.25 15.30
N GLU A 17 -6.53 -14.19 14.68
CA GLU A 17 -7.28 -12.97 14.43
C GLU A 17 -8.16 -13.11 13.17
N ALA A 18 -9.44 -12.79 13.33
CA ALA A 18 -10.39 -12.81 12.23
C ALA A 18 -10.16 -11.62 11.30
N GLN A 19 -10.03 -11.88 9.99
CA GLN A 19 -9.97 -10.83 8.97
C GLN A 19 -11.37 -10.39 8.57
N LEU A 20 -11.62 -9.09 8.59
CA LEU A 20 -12.88 -8.50 8.12
C LEU A 20 -12.98 -8.61 6.59
N VAL A 21 -14.05 -9.22 6.07
CA VAL A 21 -14.29 -9.26 4.62
C VAL A 21 -14.90 -7.95 4.17
N VAL A 22 -14.19 -7.22 3.32
CA VAL A 22 -14.52 -5.82 3.00
C VAL A 22 -15.33 -5.73 1.69
N PRO A 23 -16.54 -5.12 1.73
CA PRO A 23 -17.30 -4.82 0.53
C PRO A 23 -16.63 -3.74 -0.33
N ALA A 24 -16.87 -3.75 -1.64
CA ALA A 24 -16.14 -2.90 -2.60
C ALA A 24 -16.13 -1.41 -2.22
N GLN A 25 -17.25 -0.90 -1.72
CA GLN A 25 -17.45 0.50 -1.34
C GLN A 25 -16.59 0.99 -0.16
N GLU A 26 -16.07 0.08 0.68
CA GLU A 26 -15.28 0.45 1.87
C GLU A 26 -13.77 0.33 1.64
N ARG A 27 -13.34 -0.35 0.57
CA ARG A 27 -11.92 -0.67 0.31
C ARG A 27 -11.06 0.58 0.13
N GLU A 28 -11.56 1.58 -0.59
CA GLU A 28 -10.86 2.85 -0.79
C GLU A 28 -10.72 3.64 0.52
N GLN A 29 -11.75 3.61 1.37
CA GLN A 29 -11.71 4.30 2.65
C GLN A 29 -10.67 3.67 3.59
N ILE A 30 -10.59 2.34 3.61
CA ILE A 30 -9.56 1.62 4.36
C ILE A 30 -8.16 1.98 3.85
N LEU A 31 -7.96 2.06 2.53
CA LEU A 31 -6.67 2.46 1.99
C LEU A 31 -6.29 3.89 2.40
N ARG A 32 -7.22 4.83 2.32
CA ARG A 32 -6.99 6.21 2.79
C ARG A 32 -6.54 6.24 4.25
N ASP A 33 -7.27 5.54 5.12
CA ASP A 33 -6.98 5.52 6.56
C ASP A 33 -5.62 4.89 6.87
N HIS A 34 -5.24 3.84 6.14
CA HIS A 34 -4.02 3.09 6.41
C HIS A 34 -2.78 3.58 5.63
N HIS A 35 -2.95 4.28 4.51
CA HIS A 35 -1.85 4.73 3.64
C HIS A 35 -1.64 6.25 3.67
N ASP A 36 -2.70 7.04 3.63
CA ASP A 36 -2.62 8.52 3.56
C ASP A 36 -2.57 9.17 4.96
N ALA A 37 -2.69 8.39 6.03
CA ALA A 37 -2.48 8.92 7.37
C ALA A 37 -1.05 9.48 7.51
N PRO A 38 -0.86 10.66 8.13
CA PRO A 38 0.46 11.28 8.26
C PRO A 38 1.48 10.42 9.04
N THR A 39 0.97 9.50 9.87
CA THR A 39 1.77 8.53 10.62
C THR A 39 2.00 7.21 9.88
N ALA A 40 1.35 7.00 8.73
CA ALA A 40 1.48 5.80 7.90
C ALA A 40 2.67 5.85 6.93
N GLY A 41 3.52 6.88 7.01
CA GLY A 41 4.84 6.89 6.35
C GLY A 41 4.85 6.67 4.83
N HIS A 42 3.70 6.74 4.14
CA HIS A 42 3.52 6.35 2.74
C HIS A 42 4.28 5.06 2.38
N TYR A 43 4.13 4.02 3.19
CA TYR A 43 4.85 2.76 3.00
C TYR A 43 4.63 2.19 1.58
N GLY A 44 5.60 1.42 1.10
CA GLY A 44 5.52 0.75 -0.19
C GLY A 44 4.30 -0.17 -0.29
N ALA A 45 3.95 -0.58 -1.51
CA ALA A 45 2.76 -1.40 -1.75
C ALA A 45 2.76 -2.73 -0.96
N GLU A 46 3.94 -3.31 -0.71
CA GLU A 46 4.08 -4.56 0.06
C GLU A 46 3.82 -4.36 1.55
N ASP A 47 4.39 -3.31 2.15
CA ASP A 47 4.13 -2.96 3.55
C ASP A 47 2.66 -2.60 3.78
N ALA A 48 2.08 -1.81 2.87
CA ALA A 48 0.65 -1.49 2.89
C ALA A 48 -0.20 -2.77 2.80
N PHE A 49 0.17 -3.70 1.91
CA PHE A 49 -0.50 -5.00 1.80
C PHE A 49 -0.41 -5.78 3.11
N ASN A 50 0.78 -5.98 3.68
CA ASN A 50 0.98 -6.76 4.90
C ASN A 50 0.18 -6.20 6.08
N ARG A 51 0.19 -4.88 6.24
CA ARG A 51 -0.53 -4.21 7.34
C ARG A 51 -2.04 -4.32 7.20
N ILE A 52 -2.57 -4.12 5.99
CA ILE A 52 -4.00 -4.17 5.76
C ILE A 52 -4.48 -5.63 5.76
N SER A 53 -3.69 -6.57 5.24
CA SER A 53 -4.05 -7.99 5.22
C SER A 53 -4.08 -8.61 6.60
N ASN A 54 -3.45 -8.03 7.61
CA ASN A 54 -3.56 -8.53 8.98
C ASN A 54 -5.00 -8.40 9.53
N ARG A 55 -5.76 -7.37 9.12
CA ARG A 55 -7.12 -7.10 9.65
C ARG A 55 -8.25 -7.19 8.63
N TYR A 56 -7.95 -7.11 7.34
CA TYR A 56 -8.94 -7.06 6.28
C TYR A 56 -8.65 -8.05 5.18
N TYR A 57 -9.71 -8.46 4.49
CA TYR A 57 -9.62 -9.36 3.34
C TYR A 57 -10.63 -8.99 2.25
N TRP A 58 -10.18 -9.04 1.00
CA TRP A 58 -11.05 -9.13 -0.16
C TRP A 58 -10.31 -9.78 -1.33
N THR A 59 -11.06 -10.34 -2.27
CA THR A 59 -10.50 -10.94 -3.48
C THR A 59 -9.80 -9.87 -4.33
N GLY A 60 -8.56 -10.15 -4.75
CA GLY A 60 -7.76 -9.21 -5.55
C GLY A 60 -7.13 -8.06 -4.76
N MET A 61 -7.12 -8.13 -3.42
CA MET A 61 -6.58 -7.10 -2.53
C MET A 61 -5.17 -6.64 -2.89
N ARG A 62 -4.24 -7.56 -3.15
CA ARG A 62 -2.87 -7.20 -3.53
C ARG A 62 -2.83 -6.25 -4.74
N LYS A 63 -3.54 -6.59 -5.81
CA LYS A 63 -3.60 -5.76 -7.02
C LYS A 63 -4.24 -4.39 -6.73
N PHE A 64 -5.33 -4.38 -5.98
CA PHE A 64 -6.04 -3.15 -5.61
C PHE A 64 -5.14 -2.19 -4.80
N ILE A 65 -4.41 -2.72 -3.82
CA ILE A 65 -3.45 -1.95 -3.01
C ILE A 65 -2.28 -1.45 -3.85
N THR A 66 -1.69 -2.31 -4.68
CA THR A 66 -0.58 -1.91 -5.56
C THR A 66 -0.97 -0.76 -6.48
N ASP A 67 -2.18 -0.81 -7.08
CA ASP A 67 -2.66 0.24 -7.96
C ASP A 67 -2.88 1.56 -7.22
N TYR A 68 -3.47 1.50 -6.02
CA TYR A 68 -3.67 2.67 -5.17
C TYR A 68 -2.35 3.37 -4.82
N VAL A 69 -1.38 2.62 -4.28
CA VAL A 69 -0.07 3.17 -3.88
C VAL A 69 0.71 3.69 -5.10
N LYS A 70 0.57 3.05 -6.26
CA LYS A 70 1.20 3.52 -7.51
C LYS A 70 0.62 4.87 -7.97
N ASN A 71 -0.66 5.11 -7.74
CA ASN A 71 -1.33 6.36 -8.08
C ASN A 71 -1.24 7.43 -6.97
N CYS A 72 -0.64 7.11 -5.81
CA CYS A 72 -0.46 8.09 -4.74
C CYS A 72 0.50 9.22 -5.17
N PRO A 73 0.06 10.49 -5.14
CA PRO A 73 0.88 11.62 -5.58
C PRO A 73 2.11 11.83 -4.69
N GLU A 74 1.98 11.58 -3.39
CA GLU A 74 3.08 11.73 -2.44
C GLU A 74 4.15 10.66 -2.68
N CYS A 75 3.77 9.38 -2.78
CA CYS A 75 4.68 8.30 -3.14
C CYS A 75 5.43 8.58 -4.46
N ASN A 76 4.73 9.08 -5.48
CA ASN A 76 5.34 9.41 -6.76
C ASN A 76 6.32 10.60 -6.64
N ARG A 77 6.01 11.61 -5.84
CA ARG A 77 6.90 12.74 -5.57
C ARG A 77 8.20 12.30 -4.89
N PHE A 78 8.13 11.40 -3.91
CA PHE A 78 9.32 10.85 -3.25
C PHE A 78 10.16 9.98 -4.20
N LYS A 79 9.52 9.14 -5.03
CA LYS A 79 10.22 8.32 -6.03
C LYS A 79 10.96 9.16 -7.07
N ALA A 80 10.32 10.22 -7.59
CA ALA A 80 10.93 11.14 -8.55
C ALA A 80 12.15 11.84 -7.95
N ARG A 81 12.08 12.28 -6.68
CA ARG A 81 13.19 12.90 -5.97
C ARG A 81 14.37 11.95 -5.74
N ASN A 82 14.12 10.64 -5.61
CA ASN A 82 15.16 9.65 -5.36
C ASN A 82 15.80 9.08 -6.66
N GLN A 83 15.38 9.56 -7.84
CA GLN A 83 16.11 9.31 -9.08
C GLN A 83 17.36 10.20 -9.06
N LYS A 84 18.54 9.59 -8.92
CA LYS A 84 19.81 10.33 -9.07
C LYS A 84 19.83 10.94 -10.48
N PRO A 85 20.23 12.21 -10.68
CA PRO A 85 20.53 12.67 -12.02
C PRO A 85 21.58 11.74 -12.62
N ALA A 86 21.39 11.28 -13.85
CA ALA A 86 22.42 10.58 -14.59
C ALA A 86 23.65 11.50 -14.62
N GLY A 87 24.69 11.16 -13.86
CA GLY A 87 25.89 11.98 -13.77
C GLY A 87 26.49 12.16 -15.15
N LEU A 88 26.56 13.39 -15.64
CA LEU A 88 27.38 13.74 -16.80
C LEU A 88 28.84 13.49 -16.40
N LEU A 89 29.39 12.37 -16.85
CA LEU A 89 30.83 12.12 -16.82
C LEU A 89 31.48 13.15 -17.76
N GLN A 90 31.89 14.30 -17.21
CA GLN A 90 32.77 15.22 -17.93
C GLN A 90 34.20 14.68 -17.83
N THR A 91 34.73 14.19 -18.93
CA THR A 91 36.17 13.90 -19.06
C THR A 91 36.93 15.23 -19.15
N PRO A 92 38.07 15.37 -18.47
CA PRO A 92 38.84 16.60 -18.50
C PRO A 92 39.34 16.89 -19.91
N VAL A 93 39.22 18.16 -20.31
CA VAL A 93 39.89 18.70 -21.50
C VAL A 93 41.40 18.57 -21.30
N SER A 94 42.07 17.76 -22.12
CA SER A 94 43.53 17.80 -22.23
C SER A 94 43.88 18.92 -23.21
N SER A 95 44.50 19.99 -22.69
CA SER A 95 45.33 20.90 -23.50
C SER A 95 46.76 20.37 -23.56
#